data_AF-A0A5Q2RIN3-F1
#
_entry.id   AF-A0A5Q2RIN3-F1
#
_cell.length_a   1.000
_cell.length_b   1.000
_cell.length_c   1.000
_cell.angle_alpha   90.00
_cell.angle_beta   90.00
_cell.angle_gamma   90.00
#
_symmetry.space_group_name_H-M   'P 1'
#
loop_
_entity.id
_entity.type
_entity.pdbx_description
1 polymer ?
#
loop_
_entity_poly.entity_id
_entity_poly.type
_entity_poly.pdbx_seq_one_letter_code
_entity_poly.pdbx_strand_id
1 'polypeptide(L)'
;MNDEPRPATGTPGEAPDIADGRYDIFVVDADDAPDVGDDAVRLSVTVLAGPHKSHVLDLTARGLGWSSIDLIGMPGTLVVTDGQPSVTIDD
;
A
#
# COMPACT_ATOMS: atom_id res chain seq x y z
N MET A 1 -10.66 -1.26 33.41
CA MET A 1 -10.83 -0.96 31.98
C MET A 1 -9.46 -0.84 31.39
N ASN A 2 -8.93 -1.91 30.80
CA ASN A 2 -7.73 -1.79 29.97
C ASN A 2 -8.22 -1.39 28.58
N ASP A 3 -7.95 -0.15 28.21
CA ASP A 3 -7.98 0.30 26.81
C ASP A 3 -6.54 0.14 26.31
N GLU A 4 -6.19 -1.08 25.90
CA GLU A 4 -4.99 -1.31 25.11
C GLU A 4 -5.40 -1.06 23.65
N PRO A 5 -4.86 -0.04 22.95
CA PRO A 5 -5.00 0.02 21.51
C PRO A 5 -4.36 -1.27 20.96
N ARG A 6 -5.16 -2.08 20.28
CA ARG A 6 -4.66 -3.27 19.59
C ARG A 6 -3.49 -2.81 18.71
N PRO A 7 -2.34 -3.50 18.71
CA PRO A 7 -1.31 -3.17 17.75
C PRO A 7 -1.92 -3.38 16.36
N ALA A 8 -1.98 -2.31 15.56
CA ALA A 8 -1.90 -2.47 14.13
C ALA A 8 -0.48 -2.99 13.87
N THR A 9 -0.27 -4.30 14.01
CA THR A 9 0.99 -4.94 13.66
C THR A 9 1.06 -5.03 12.13
N GLY A 10 1.03 -3.88 11.46
CA GLY A 10 1.65 -3.77 10.15
C GLY A 10 3.15 -3.75 10.42
N THR A 11 3.79 -4.91 10.38
CA THR A 11 5.25 -4.98 10.43
C THR A 11 5.76 -4.12 9.28
N PRO A 12 6.56 -3.07 9.53
CA PRO A 12 7.12 -2.27 8.45
C PRO A 12 8.02 -3.16 7.58
N GLY A 13 7.58 -3.44 6.36
CA GLY A 13 8.38 -4.13 5.34
C GLY A 13 8.14 -5.63 5.18
N GLU A 14 7.12 -6.23 5.80
CA GLU A 14 6.71 -7.58 5.40
C GLU A 14 5.94 -7.45 4.08
N ALA A 15 6.45 -8.07 3.01
CA ALA A 15 5.78 -8.03 1.72
C ALA A 15 4.33 -8.49 1.90
N PRO A 16 3.36 -7.85 1.22
CA PRO A 16 1.97 -8.27 1.30
C PRO A 16 1.90 -9.78 1.04
N ASP A 17 1.22 -10.55 1.91
CA ASP A 17 0.95 -11.98 1.72
C ASP A 17 -0.09 -12.17 0.61
N ILE A 18 0.30 -11.75 -0.59
CA ILE A 18 -0.47 -11.83 -1.81
C ILE A 18 0.38 -12.57 -2.83
N ALA A 19 -0.25 -13.47 -3.58
CA ALA A 19 0.43 -14.24 -4.59
C ALA A 19 1.04 -13.31 -5.67
N ASP A 20 2.05 -13.82 -6.38
CA ASP A 20 2.55 -13.14 -7.57
C ASP A 20 1.43 -12.98 -8.60
N GLY A 21 1.28 -11.77 -9.12
CA GLY A 21 0.14 -11.43 -9.95
C GLY A 21 0.00 -9.93 -10.17
N ARG A 22 -1.00 -9.60 -10.99
CA ARG A 22 -1.40 -8.22 -11.25
C ARG A 22 -2.76 -7.97 -10.62
N TYR A 23 -2.86 -6.88 -9.88
CA TYR A 23 -4.04 -6.50 -9.12
C TYR A 23 -4.42 -5.06 -9.43
N ASP A 24 -5.67 -4.85 -9.78
CA ASP A 24 -6.25 -3.50 -9.81
C ASP A 24 -6.49 -3.07 -8.36
N ILE A 25 -5.95 -1.91 -8.00
CA ILE A 25 -6.00 -1.37 -6.64
C ILE A 25 -6.60 0.03 -6.62
N PHE A 26 -6.99 0.45 -5.42
CA PHE A 26 -7.41 1.81 -5.14
C PHE A 26 -6.76 2.28 -3.85
N VAL A 27 -6.16 3.46 -3.87
CA VAL A 27 -5.51 4.03 -2.68
C VAL A 27 -6.59 4.53 -1.73
N VAL A 28 -6.65 3.96 -0.53
CA VAL A 28 -7.60 4.37 0.51
C VAL A 28 -6.98 5.33 1.51
N ASP A 29 -5.67 5.22 1.73
CA ASP A 29 -4.90 6.07 2.63
C ASP A 29 -3.46 6.19 2.11
N ALA A 30 -2.84 7.32 2.41
CA ALA A 30 -1.46 7.58 2.06
C ALA A 30 -0.85 8.53 3.09
N ASP A 31 0.31 8.16 3.62
CA ASP A 31 1.03 8.89 4.67
C ASP A 31 2.50 8.99 4.31
N ASP A 32 3.10 10.17 4.55
CA ASP A 32 4.53 10.36 4.32
C ASP A 32 5.34 9.49 5.29
N ALA A 33 6.37 8.82 4.80
CA ALA A 33 7.18 7.88 5.58
C ALA A 33 8.64 8.35 5.69
N PRO A 34 8.91 9.51 6.34
CA PRO A 34 10.24 10.11 6.40
C PRO A 34 11.26 9.23 7.15
N ASP A 35 10.79 8.37 8.06
CA ASP A 35 11.61 7.35 8.72
C ASP A 35 12.10 6.24 7.77
N VAL A 36 11.50 6.09 6.59
CA VAL A 36 11.93 5.17 5.53
C VAL A 36 12.78 5.88 4.47
N GLY A 37 12.51 7.15 4.18
CA GLY A 37 13.31 8.03 3.30
C GLY A 37 12.56 9.30 2.91
N ASP A 38 13.29 10.33 2.43
CA ASP A 38 12.73 11.65 2.10
C ASP A 38 11.58 11.62 1.07
N ASP A 39 11.57 10.65 0.15
CA ASP A 39 10.52 10.49 -0.88
C ASP A 39 9.70 9.19 -0.69
N ALA A 40 9.68 8.64 0.52
CA ALA A 40 8.94 7.42 0.84
C ALA A 40 7.52 7.75 1.29
N VAL A 41 6.54 7.01 0.79
CA VAL A 41 5.12 7.13 1.15
C VAL A 41 4.61 5.74 1.53
N ARG A 42 3.95 5.65 2.69
CA ARG A 42 3.17 4.48 3.09
C ARG A 42 1.80 4.61 2.44
N LEU A 43 1.44 3.60 1.66
CA LEU A 43 0.17 3.52 0.95
C LEU A 43 -0.64 2.38 1.52
N SER A 44 -1.86 2.66 1.94
CA SER A 44 -2.86 1.61 2.15
C SER A 44 -3.71 1.52 0.90
N VAL A 45 -3.68 0.36 0.25
CA VAL A 45 -4.38 0.11 -1.01
C VAL A 45 -5.36 -1.04 -0.85
N THR A 46 -6.53 -0.92 -1.46
CA THR A 46 -7.51 -2.00 -1.49
C THR A 46 -7.51 -2.68 -2.85
N VAL A 47 -7.53 -4.01 -2.86
CA VAL A 47 -7.62 -4.80 -4.09
C VAL A 47 -9.07 -4.81 -4.60
N LEU A 48 -9.29 -4.29 -5.79
CA LEU A 48 -10.61 -4.09 -6.39
C LEU A 48 -11.21 -5.38 -6.96
N ALA A 49 -10.35 -6.30 -7.42
CA ALA A 49 -10.76 -7.51 -8.13
C ALA A 49 -9.89 -8.73 -7.76
N GLY A 50 -10.47 -9.92 -7.91
CA GLY A 50 -9.78 -11.18 -7.67
C GLY A 50 -10.07 -11.81 -6.30
N PRO A 51 -9.38 -12.92 -5.97
CA PRO A 51 -9.63 -13.69 -4.74
C PRO A 51 -9.29 -12.92 -3.45
N HIS A 52 -8.53 -11.83 -3.56
CA HIS A 52 -8.16 -10.95 -2.44
C HIS A 52 -9.01 -9.67 -2.39
N LYS A 53 -10.19 -9.66 -3.03
CA LYS A 53 -11.08 -8.49 -3.03
C LYS A 53 -11.37 -8.02 -1.59
N SER A 54 -11.30 -6.71 -1.38
CA SER A 54 -11.48 -6.04 -0.08
C SER A 54 -10.37 -6.29 0.95
N HIS A 55 -9.25 -6.89 0.55
CA HIS A 55 -8.05 -6.93 1.36
C HIS A 55 -7.33 -5.58 1.26
N VAL A 56 -7.02 -4.97 2.41
CA VAL A 56 -6.22 -3.74 2.48
C VAL A 56 -4.77 -4.15 2.66
N LEU A 57 -3.91 -3.66 1.78
CA LEU A 57 -2.48 -3.92 1.78
C LEU A 57 -1.75 -2.62 2.11
N ASP A 58 -0.87 -2.68 3.10
CA ASP A 58 0.03 -1.58 3.44
C ASP A 58 1.35 -1.76 2.69
N LEU A 59 1.68 -0.80 1.83
CA LEU A 59 2.85 -0.80 0.98
C LEU A 59 3.71 0.41 1.31
N THR A 60 5.02 0.30 1.14
CA THR A 60 5.90 1.48 1.15
C THR A 60 6.45 1.69 -0.24
N ALA A 61 6.02 2.77 -0.88
CA ALA A 61 6.48 3.19 -2.18
C ALA A 61 7.50 4.33 -2.04
N ARG A 62 8.35 4.49 -3.06
CA ARG A 62 9.33 5.58 -3.13
C ARG A 62 9.32 6.19 -4.52
N GLY A 63 9.57 7.50 -4.59
CA GLY A 63 9.76 8.18 -5.88
C GLY A 63 8.51 8.20 -6.77
N LEU A 64 7.32 8.21 -6.17
CA LEU A 64 6.06 8.36 -6.91
C LEU A 64 5.93 9.74 -7.55
N GLY A 65 6.63 10.75 -7.01
CA GLY A 65 6.58 12.13 -7.50
C GLY A 65 5.26 12.85 -7.21
N TRP A 66 4.41 12.27 -6.37
CA TRP A 66 3.09 12.77 -5.98
C TRP A 66 3.08 12.96 -4.47
N SER A 67 2.33 13.94 -3.97
CA SER A 67 2.14 14.09 -2.52
C SER A 67 1.23 13.00 -1.98
N SER A 68 1.43 12.62 -0.72
CA SER A 68 0.59 11.67 0.02
C SER A 68 -0.91 11.96 -0.17
N ILE A 69 -1.31 13.23 -0.02
CA ILE A 69 -2.71 13.65 -0.20
C ILE A 69 -3.27 13.41 -1.60
N ASP A 70 -2.46 13.61 -2.65
CA ASP A 70 -2.90 13.50 -4.05
C ASP A 70 -3.08 12.05 -4.47
N LEU A 71 -2.40 11.13 -3.77
CA LEU A 71 -2.49 9.69 -4.02
C LEU A 71 -3.81 9.12 -3.49
N ILE A 72 -4.42 9.72 -2.48
CA ILE A 72 -5.66 9.22 -1.87
C ILE A 72 -6.80 9.30 -2.89
N GLY A 73 -7.45 8.16 -3.13
CA GLY A 73 -8.53 8.07 -4.09
C GLY A 73 -8.09 7.78 -5.53
N MET A 74 -6.79 7.61 -5.77
CA MET A 74 -6.28 7.28 -7.09
C MET A 74 -6.38 5.78 -7.36
N PRO A 75 -6.87 5.38 -8.56
CA PRO A 75 -6.73 4.01 -9.03
C PRO A 75 -5.25 3.72 -9.36
N GLY A 76 -4.88 2.45 -9.25
CA GLY A 76 -3.54 2.01 -9.62
C GLY A 76 -3.48 0.53 -9.97
N THR A 77 -2.32 0.11 -10.44
CA THR A 77 -1.97 -1.29 -10.64
C THR A 77 -0.88 -1.69 -9.64
N LEU A 78 -1.13 -2.77 -8.89
CA LEU A 78 -0.13 -3.47 -8.10
C LEU A 78 0.33 -4.71 -8.88
N VAL A 79 1.63 -4.84 -9.08
CA VAL A 79 2.27 -6.03 -9.64
C VAL A 79 3.15 -6.64 -8.58
N VAL A 80 2.94 -7.91 -8.26
CA VAL A 80 3.81 -8.68 -7.36
C VAL A 80 4.56 -9.69 -8.20
N THR A 81 5.90 -9.64 -8.13
CA THR A 81 6.79 -10.55 -8.87
C THR A 81 7.91 -11.02 -7.94
N ASP A 82 8.05 -12.34 -7.79
CA ASP A 82 8.97 -12.97 -6.84
C ASP A 82 8.76 -12.47 -5.39
N GLY A 83 7.50 -12.23 -5.00
CA GLY A 83 7.13 -11.66 -3.69
C GLY A 83 7.46 -10.17 -3.53
N GLN A 84 7.88 -9.50 -4.60
CA GLN A 84 8.27 -8.10 -4.58
C GLN A 84 7.16 -7.22 -5.17
N PRO A 85 6.47 -6.39 -4.35
CA PRO A 85 5.40 -5.52 -4.83
C PRO A 85 5.94 -4.29 -5.55
N SER A 86 5.32 -3.96 -6.68
CA SER A 86 5.55 -2.72 -7.45
C SER A 86 4.20 -2.08 -7.74
N VAL A 87 4.06 -0.81 -7.36
CA VAL A 87 2.81 -0.05 -7.57
C VAL A 87 3.00 0.99 -8.67
N THR A 88 1.96 1.19 -9.48
CA THR A 88 1.86 2.25 -10.47
C THR A 88 0.51 2.92 -10.33
N ILE A 89 0.50 4.24 -10.26
CA ILE A 89 -0.73 5.05 -10.14
C ILE A 89 -1.14 5.49 -11.55
N ASP A 90 -2.44 5.41 -11.84
CA ASP A 90 -3.03 5.86 -13.12
C ASP A 90 -3.30 7.38 -13.05
N ASP A 91 -3.08 8.12 -14.15
CA ASP A 91 -3.34 9.56 -14.30
C ASP A 91 -4.72 9.83 -14.94
#